data_AF-A0A7S2KYX0-F1
#
_entry.id   AF-A0A7S2KYX0-F1
#
_cell.length_a   1.000
_cell.length_b   1.000
_cell.length_c   1.000
_cell.angle_alpha   90.00
_cell.angle_beta   90.00
_cell.angle_gamma   90.00
#
_symmetry.space_group_name_H-M   'P 1'
#
loop_
_entity.id
_entity.type
_entity.pdbx_description
1 polymer ?
#
loop_
_entity_poly.entity_id
_entity_poly.type
_entity_poly.pdbx_seq_one_letter_code
_entity_poly.pdbx_strand_id
1 'polypeptide(L)'
;VLVVPMDPRIPKIRIHTRQLINIVRQRLLVSIDEWPVDSLYPNGHLNSIIGPVNSVEVEVKCLLLESGIAFDNFSASALACLPSSDEIPKDEESSSKRLDLRHVPIFSVDPVGCQDIDDTFHIRRDEDGDIELGIHIADVAHFLTKD
;
A
#
# COMPACT_ATOMS: atom_id res chain seq x y z
N VAL A 1 -0.48 13.68 31.48
CA VAL A 1 0.91 13.82 30.98
C VAL A 1 0.91 14.45 29.61
N LEU A 2 2.05 15.00 29.19
CA LEU A 2 2.21 15.55 27.85
C LEU A 2 2.86 14.50 26.94
N VAL A 3 2.23 14.22 25.82
CA VAL A 3 2.84 13.47 24.72
C VAL A 3 3.41 14.44 23.69
N VAL A 4 4.49 14.04 23.05
CA VAL A 4 5.17 14.83 22.01
C VAL A 4 4.85 14.17 20.67
N PRO A 5 4.10 14.84 19.77
CA PRO A 5 3.85 14.33 18.42
C PRO A 5 5.14 14.13 17.62
N MET A 6 5.08 13.29 16.58
CA MET A 6 6.16 13.15 15.61
C MET A 6 6.27 14.38 14.70
N ASP A 7 5.13 14.88 14.23
CA ASP A 7 5.04 16.14 13.51
C ASP A 7 5.33 17.34 14.44
N PRO A 8 6.43 18.09 14.23
CA PRO A 8 6.79 19.24 15.06
C PRO A 8 5.83 20.43 14.90
N ARG A 9 4.95 20.42 13.89
CA ARG A 9 3.91 21.44 13.69
C ARG A 9 2.76 21.28 14.68
N ILE A 10 2.59 20.10 15.27
CA ILE A 10 1.54 19.81 16.24
C ILE A 10 2.08 20.08 17.65
N PRO A 11 1.37 20.86 18.49
CA PRO A 11 1.79 21.09 19.87
C PRO A 11 1.71 19.81 20.70
N LYS A 12 2.38 19.82 21.86
CA LYS A 12 2.25 18.73 22.83
C LYS A 12 0.78 18.53 23.23
N ILE A 13 0.37 17.28 23.35
CA ILE A 13 -1.02 16.93 23.66
C ILE A 13 -1.09 16.43 25.11
N ARG A 14 -2.09 16.90 25.87
CA ARG A 14 -2.34 16.45 27.24
C ARG A 14 -3.24 15.21 27.22
N ILE A 15 -2.74 14.10 27.75
CA ILE A 15 -3.53 12.88 27.96
C ILE A 15 -3.63 12.52 29.44
N HIS A 16 -4.74 11.90 29.83
CA HIS A 16 -4.95 11.35 31.17
C HIS A 16 -4.76 9.83 31.14
N THR A 17 -3.84 9.30 31.95
CA THR A 17 -3.61 7.85 32.05
C THR A 17 -3.10 7.47 33.43
N ARG A 18 -3.47 6.27 33.88
CA ARG A 18 -2.95 5.65 35.11
C ARG A 18 -1.79 4.69 34.83
N GLN A 19 -1.49 4.41 33.57
CA GLN A 19 -0.51 3.40 33.15
C GLN A 19 0.80 4.06 32.66
N LEU A 20 1.32 5.03 33.42
CA LEU A 20 2.50 5.79 33.00
C LEU A 20 3.69 4.91 32.67
N ILE A 21 3.96 3.90 33.50
CA ILE A 21 5.10 2.99 33.33
C ILE A 21 5.04 2.21 32.00
N ASN A 22 3.82 1.96 31.49
CA ASN A 22 3.61 1.17 30.28
C ASN A 22 3.77 2.01 29.00
N ILE A 23 3.73 3.34 29.09
CA ILE A 23 3.78 4.23 27.92
C ILE A 23 5.11 4.97 27.78
N VAL A 24 5.98 4.93 28.80
CA VAL A 24 7.31 5.52 28.70
C VAL A 24 8.12 4.78 27.63
N ARG A 25 8.81 5.54 26.76
CA ARG A 25 9.61 4.99 25.65
C ARG A 25 8.81 4.12 24.67
N GLN A 26 7.52 4.40 24.51
CA GLN A 26 6.67 3.80 23.50
C GLN A 26 6.24 4.85 22.48
N ARG A 27 6.03 4.43 21.24
CA ARG A 27 5.23 5.14 20.24
C ARG A 27 3.75 4.92 20.54
N LEU A 28 3.00 6.01 20.53
CA LEU A 28 1.61 6.05 20.95
C LEU A 28 0.75 6.60 19.81
N LEU A 29 -0.42 6.02 19.60
CA LEU A 29 -1.46 6.61 18.78
C LEU A 29 -2.41 7.40 19.68
N VAL A 30 -2.51 8.70 19.46
CA VAL A 30 -3.30 9.62 20.29
C VAL A 30 -4.27 10.41 19.41
N SER A 31 -5.54 10.45 19.81
CA SER A 31 -6.55 11.33 19.22
C SER A 31 -6.63 12.63 20.02
N ILE A 32 -6.78 13.75 19.31
CA ILE A 32 -7.10 15.05 19.92
C ILE A 32 -8.62 15.14 20.04
N ASP A 33 -9.10 15.47 21.24
CA ASP A 33 -10.55 15.54 21.54
C ASP A 33 -11.04 16.97 21.49
N GLU A 34 -10.40 17.84 22.28
CA GLU A 34 -10.81 19.22 22.46
C GLU A 34 -9.58 20.11 22.71
N TRP A 35 -9.73 21.39 22.40
CA TRP A 35 -8.74 22.39 22.76
C TRP A 35 -9.44 23.61 23.38
N PRO A 36 -9.56 23.63 24.72
CA PRO A 36 -10.13 24.77 25.44
C PRO A 36 -9.34 26.05 25.22
N VAL A 37 -10.03 27.18 25.07
CA VAL A 37 -9.42 28.50 24.77
C VAL A 37 -8.46 29.00 25.86
N ASP A 38 -8.62 28.50 27.08
CA ASP A 38 -7.79 28.80 28.26
C ASP A 38 -6.66 27.79 28.46
N SER A 39 -6.51 26.79 27.58
CA SER A 39 -5.48 25.76 27.67
C SER A 39 -4.38 25.96 26.63
N LEU A 40 -3.12 25.95 27.11
CA LEU A 40 -1.93 25.99 26.24
C LEU A 40 -1.78 24.73 25.36
N TYR A 41 -2.36 23.61 25.78
CA TYR A 41 -2.24 22.31 25.11
C TYR A 41 -3.63 21.71 24.85
N PRO A 42 -3.87 21.07 23.70
CA PRO A 42 -5.07 20.29 23.47
C PRO A 42 -5.17 19.10 24.43
N ASN A 43 -6.40 18.71 24.77
CA ASN A 43 -6.68 17.47 25.46
C ASN A 43 -6.90 16.35 24.43
N GLY A 44 -6.45 15.15 24.77
CA GLY A 44 -6.64 13.97 23.94
C GLY A 44 -6.66 12.69 24.75
N HIS A 45 -6.87 11.58 24.07
CA HIS A 45 -6.85 10.24 24.64
C HIS A 45 -5.93 9.30 23.86
N LEU A 46 -5.43 8.29 24.58
CA LEU A 46 -4.60 7.23 24.01
C LEU A 46 -5.50 6.20 23.33
N ASN A 47 -5.31 5.98 22.02
CA ASN A 47 -5.98 4.92 21.27
C ASN A 47 -5.27 3.59 21.46
N SER A 48 -3.96 3.57 21.22
CA SER A 48 -3.16 2.36 21.28
C SER A 48 -1.68 2.64 21.50
N ILE A 49 -0.98 1.63 22.03
CA ILE A 49 0.48 1.60 22.10
C ILE A 49 0.95 0.87 20.84
N ILE A 50 1.72 1.55 19.98
CA ILE A 50 2.21 0.99 18.72
C ILE A 50 3.40 0.05 19.01
N GLY A 51 4.31 0.48 19.89
CA GLY A 51 5.47 -0.32 20.30
C GLY A 51 6.65 0.53 20.77
N PRO A 52 7.80 -0.08 21.07
CA PRO A 52 8.96 0.62 21.63
C PRO A 52 9.59 1.60 20.64
N VAL A 53 10.03 2.76 21.14
CA VAL A 53 10.84 3.71 20.36
C VAL A 53 12.14 3.05 19.90
N ASN A 54 12.64 3.46 18.73
CA ASN A 54 13.84 2.91 18.06
C ASN A 54 13.71 1.47 17.52
N SER A 55 12.53 0.85 17.58
CA SER A 55 12.28 -0.36 16.81
C SER A 55 11.99 0.00 15.36
N VAL A 56 12.78 -0.51 14.41
CA VAL A 56 12.63 -0.22 12.98
C VAL A 56 11.20 -0.50 12.50
N GLU A 57 10.63 -1.65 12.88
CA GLU A 57 9.26 -2.02 12.52
C GLU A 57 8.22 -1.02 13.06
N VAL A 58 8.42 -0.54 14.30
CA VAL A 58 7.51 0.42 14.94
C VAL A 58 7.62 1.80 14.28
N GLU A 59 8.84 2.26 13.99
CA GLU A 59 9.06 3.55 13.35
C GLU A 59 8.48 3.60 11.93
N VAL A 60 8.61 2.49 11.17
CA VAL A 60 7.96 2.35 9.86
C VAL A 60 6.44 2.42 9.99
N LYS A 61 5.84 1.68 10.94
CA LYS A 61 4.39 1.75 11.20
C LYS A 61 3.93 3.16 11.57
N CYS A 62 4.70 3.88 12.40
CA CYS A 62 4.39 5.27 12.75
C CYS A 62 4.43 6.20 11.54
N LEU A 63 5.40 6.05 10.66
CA LEU A 63 5.51 6.84 9.44
C LEU A 63 4.32 6.61 8.50
N LEU A 64 3.89 5.34 8.35
CA LEU A 64 2.72 5.00 7.54
C LEU A 64 1.44 5.61 8.10
N LEU A 65 1.24 5.53 9.43
CA LEU A 65 0.10 6.17 10.12
C LEU A 65 0.10 7.69 9.95
N GLU A 66 1.24 8.34 10.14
CA GLU A 66 1.37 9.80 9.98
C GLU A 66 1.08 10.25 8.54
N SER A 67 1.42 9.41 7.56
CA SER A 67 1.17 9.65 6.14
C SER A 67 -0.26 9.27 5.70
N GLY A 68 -1.08 8.72 6.60
CA GLY A 68 -2.42 8.23 6.26
C GLY A 68 -2.42 7.01 5.34
N ILE A 69 -1.34 6.24 5.30
CA ILE A 69 -1.19 5.04 4.48
C ILE A 69 -1.67 3.83 5.30
N ALA A 70 -2.67 3.13 4.79
CA ALA A 70 -3.11 1.86 5.36
C ALA A 70 -2.04 0.78 5.14
N PHE A 71 -1.76 0.00 6.19
CA PHE A 71 -0.76 -1.09 6.17
C PHE A 71 -1.31 -2.39 6.77
N ASP A 72 -2.63 -2.43 7.00
CA ASP A 72 -3.32 -3.65 7.39
C ASP A 72 -3.34 -4.63 6.23
N ASN A 73 -3.43 -5.92 6.55
CA ASN A 73 -3.64 -6.96 5.54
C ASN A 73 -4.98 -6.75 4.83
N PHE A 74 -5.06 -7.21 3.58
CA PHE A 74 -6.32 -7.24 2.84
C PHE A 74 -7.41 -8.00 3.62
N SER A 75 -8.66 -7.51 3.52
CA SER A 75 -9.78 -8.14 4.21
C SER A 75 -10.06 -9.54 3.68
N ALA A 76 -10.69 -10.38 4.50
CA ALA A 76 -11.12 -11.72 4.07
C ALA A 76 -12.06 -11.66 2.85
N SER A 77 -12.90 -10.62 2.75
CA SER A 77 -13.76 -10.42 1.58
C SER A 77 -12.98 -10.08 0.32
N ALA A 78 -11.94 -9.25 0.41
CA ALA A 78 -11.07 -8.92 -0.72
C ALA A 78 -10.28 -10.15 -1.20
N LEU A 79 -9.72 -10.92 -0.25
CA LEU A 79 -9.01 -12.16 -0.57
C LEU A 79 -9.92 -13.23 -1.17
N ALA A 80 -11.19 -13.27 -0.79
CA ALA A 80 -12.17 -14.20 -1.35
C ALA A 80 -12.53 -13.90 -2.82
N CYS A 81 -12.22 -12.69 -3.33
CA CYS A 81 -12.39 -12.33 -4.74
C CYS A 81 -11.25 -12.83 -5.64
N LEU A 82 -10.15 -13.32 -5.07
CA LEU A 82 -9.03 -13.85 -5.85
C LEU A 82 -9.47 -15.11 -6.61
N PRO A 83 -8.94 -15.32 -7.83
CA PRO A 83 -9.21 -16.54 -8.58
C PRO A 83 -8.75 -17.78 -7.80
N SER A 84 -9.42 -18.90 -8.01
CA SER A 84 -9.10 -20.18 -7.34
C SER A 84 -7.87 -20.89 -7.90
N SER A 85 -7.34 -20.41 -9.03
CA SER A 85 -6.18 -20.94 -9.73
C SER A 85 -5.36 -19.81 -10.34
N ASP A 86 -4.04 -19.99 -10.39
CA ASP A 86 -3.10 -19.08 -11.06
C ASP A 86 -3.03 -19.33 -12.58
N GLU A 87 -3.71 -20.36 -13.10
CA GLU A 87 -3.75 -20.66 -14.53
C GLU A 87 -4.72 -19.75 -15.29
N ILE A 88 -4.31 -19.30 -16.48
CA ILE A 88 -5.21 -18.65 -17.44
C ILE A 88 -6.34 -19.64 -17.77
N PRO A 89 -7.63 -19.29 -17.57
CA PRO A 89 -8.72 -20.20 -17.86
C PRO A 89 -8.71 -20.64 -19.33
N LYS A 90 -8.79 -21.95 -19.58
CA LYS A 90 -8.72 -22.55 -20.93
C LYS A 90 -9.79 -22.02 -21.89
N ASP A 91 -10.93 -21.60 -21.35
CA ASP A 91 -12.03 -21.03 -22.13
C ASP A 91 -11.69 -19.61 -22.68
N GLU A 92 -10.73 -18.92 -22.06
CA GLU A 92 -10.25 -17.60 -22.50
C GLU A 92 -9.15 -17.68 -23.57
N GLU A 93 -8.39 -18.79 -23.64
CA GLU A 93 -7.40 -19.02 -24.70
C GLU A 93 -8.02 -18.97 -26.11
N SER A 94 -9.33 -19.22 -26.20
CA SER A 94 -10.09 -19.31 -27.45
C SER A 94 -11.07 -18.15 -27.65
N SER A 95 -11.03 -17.11 -26.80
CA SER A 95 -11.93 -15.97 -26.92
C SER A 95 -11.61 -15.16 -28.18
N SER A 96 -12.58 -15.02 -29.09
CA SER A 96 -12.42 -14.27 -30.34
C SER A 96 -12.12 -12.77 -30.16
N LYS A 97 -12.09 -12.28 -28.91
CA LYS A 97 -11.80 -10.88 -28.55
C LYS A 97 -10.36 -10.68 -28.07
N ARG A 98 -9.60 -11.75 -27.82
CA ARG A 98 -8.19 -11.67 -27.40
C ARG A 98 -7.28 -11.98 -28.59
N LEU A 99 -6.25 -11.17 -28.76
CA LEU A 99 -5.22 -11.38 -29.77
C LEU A 99 -4.13 -12.30 -29.22
N ASP A 100 -3.84 -13.41 -29.92
CA ASP A 100 -2.76 -14.31 -29.52
C ASP A 100 -1.40 -13.80 -30.01
N LEU A 101 -0.58 -13.31 -29.07
CA LEU A 101 0.78 -12.85 -29.33
C LEU A 101 1.85 -13.77 -28.72
N ARG A 102 1.48 -14.97 -28.25
CA ARG A 102 2.43 -15.88 -27.55
C ARG A 102 3.60 -16.34 -28.40
N HIS A 103 3.48 -16.22 -29.72
CA HIS A 103 4.52 -16.54 -30.69
C HIS A 103 5.50 -15.37 -30.95
N VAL A 104 5.21 -14.17 -30.42
CA VAL A 104 6.05 -12.98 -30.59
C VAL A 104 7.12 -12.94 -29.48
N PRO A 105 8.39 -12.67 -29.79
CA PRO A 105 9.42 -12.49 -28.77
C PRO A 105 9.20 -11.19 -28.00
N ILE A 106 8.67 -11.30 -26.78
CA ILE A 106 8.36 -10.20 -25.88
C ILE A 106 9.33 -10.23 -24.69
N PHE A 107 9.78 -9.06 -24.24
CA PHE A 107 10.74 -8.90 -23.16
C PHE A 107 10.31 -7.79 -22.19
N SER A 108 10.76 -7.86 -20.94
CA SER A 108 10.67 -6.79 -19.94
C SER A 108 12.07 -6.28 -19.58
N VAL A 109 12.15 -5.06 -19.04
CA VAL A 109 13.40 -4.46 -18.58
C VAL A 109 13.18 -3.87 -17.20
N ASP A 110 13.47 -4.67 -16.18
CA ASP A 110 13.15 -4.36 -14.79
C ASP A 110 14.41 -4.30 -13.90
N PRO A 111 14.36 -3.56 -12.77
CA PRO A 111 15.41 -3.60 -11.77
C PRO A 111 15.63 -5.02 -11.20
N VAL A 112 16.86 -5.27 -10.72
CA VAL A 112 17.17 -6.54 -10.04
C VAL A 112 16.28 -6.70 -8.81
N GLY A 113 15.53 -7.81 -8.77
CA GLY A 113 14.61 -8.13 -7.67
C GLY A 113 13.17 -7.68 -7.87
N CYS A 114 12.81 -7.12 -9.03
CA CYS A 114 11.42 -6.84 -9.40
C CYS A 114 10.57 -8.13 -9.33
N GLN A 115 9.39 -8.04 -8.71
CA GLN A 115 8.43 -9.16 -8.60
C GLN A 115 7.13 -8.88 -9.33
N ASP A 116 6.86 -7.60 -9.62
CA ASP A 116 5.66 -7.00 -10.15
C ASP A 116 5.94 -6.41 -11.54
N ILE A 117 6.03 -7.28 -12.55
CA ILE A 117 6.26 -6.87 -13.94
C ILE A 117 4.94 -6.38 -14.54
N ASP A 118 4.76 -5.07 -14.62
CA ASP A 118 3.54 -4.44 -15.14
C ASP A 118 3.56 -4.24 -16.65
N ASP A 119 4.76 -4.11 -17.25
CA ASP A 119 4.93 -3.82 -18.66
C ASP A 119 5.97 -4.72 -19.34
N THR A 120 5.68 -5.00 -20.61
CA THR A 120 6.59 -5.72 -21.51
C THR A 120 6.51 -5.09 -22.89
N PHE A 121 7.49 -5.35 -23.75
CA PHE A 121 7.47 -4.86 -25.12
C PHE A 121 8.10 -5.83 -26.10
N HIS A 122 7.76 -5.64 -27.37
CA HIS A 122 8.49 -6.25 -28.49
C HIS A 122 8.82 -5.20 -29.54
N ILE A 123 9.84 -5.49 -30.34
CA ILE A 123 10.17 -4.71 -31.53
C ILE A 123 10.38 -5.67 -32.70
N ARG A 124 9.71 -5.42 -33.83
CA ARG A 124 9.93 -6.16 -35.07
C ARG A 124 9.89 -5.23 -36.27
N ARG A 125 10.48 -5.67 -37.38
CA ARG A 125 10.24 -5.04 -38.68
C ARG A 125 9.12 -5.78 -39.39
N ASP A 126 8.21 -5.06 -40.01
CA ASP A 126 7.16 -5.65 -40.84
C ASP A 126 7.66 -5.92 -42.28
N GLU A 127 6.76 -6.38 -43.14
CA GLU A 127 7.07 -6.73 -44.54
C GLU A 127 7.43 -5.51 -45.39
N ASP A 128 6.91 -4.32 -45.04
CA ASP A 128 7.17 -3.06 -45.72
C ASP A 128 8.48 -2.39 -45.23
N GLY A 129 9.07 -2.93 -44.15
CA GLY A 129 10.32 -2.47 -43.57
C GLY A 129 10.14 -1.43 -42.46
N ASP A 130 8.90 -1.12 -42.11
CA ASP A 130 8.55 -0.27 -40.97
C ASP A 130 8.78 -1.01 -39.65
N ILE A 131 8.89 -0.25 -38.56
CA ILE A 131 9.10 -0.79 -37.22
C ILE A 131 7.76 -0.86 -36.49
N GLU A 132 7.39 -2.06 -36.07
CA GLU A 132 6.32 -2.29 -35.12
C GLU A 132 6.92 -2.35 -33.70
N LEU A 133 6.43 -1.45 -32.85
CA LEU A 133 6.69 -1.44 -31.41
C LEU A 133 5.39 -1.75 -30.68
N GLY A 134 5.32 -2.91 -30.04
CA GLY A 134 4.19 -3.29 -29.19
C GLY A 134 4.54 -3.10 -27.71
N ILE A 135 3.72 -2.33 -26.98
CA ILE A 135 3.79 -2.18 -25.52
C ILE A 135 2.61 -2.97 -24.94
N HIS A 136 2.89 -3.91 -24.03
CA HIS A 136 1.89 -4.78 -23.42
C HIS A 136 1.86 -4.53 -21.92
N ILE A 137 0.69 -4.26 -21.37
CA ILE A 137 0.47 -3.94 -19.96
C ILE A 137 -0.30 -5.09 -19.31
N ALA A 138 0.00 -5.38 -18.04
CA ALA A 138 -0.74 -6.36 -17.24
C ALA A 138 -2.26 -6.07 -17.28
N ASP A 139 -3.04 -7.07 -17.67
CA ASP A 139 -4.50 -6.98 -17.79
C ASP A 139 -5.18 -7.16 -16.42
N VAL A 140 -4.91 -6.25 -15.49
CA VAL A 140 -5.47 -6.28 -14.11
C VAL A 140 -7.00 -6.16 -14.14
N ALA A 141 -7.54 -5.43 -15.12
CA ALA A 141 -8.97 -5.24 -15.29
C ALA A 141 -9.73 -6.55 -15.56
N HIS A 142 -9.06 -7.56 -16.12
CA HIS A 142 -9.66 -8.89 -16.28
C HIS A 142 -10.06 -9.53 -14.95
N PHE A 143 -9.28 -9.30 -13.89
CA PHE A 143 -9.49 -9.89 -12.56
C PHE A 143 -10.37 -9.03 -11.65
N LEU A 144 -10.61 -7.77 -12.02
CA LEU A 144 -11.43 -6.84 -11.23
C LEU A 144 -12.85 -6.76 -11.82
N THR A 145 -13.82 -7.29 -11.10
CA THR A 145 -15.24 -7.06 -11.43
C THR A 145 -15.68 -5.71 -10.89
N LYS A 146 -16.45 -4.97 -11.69
CA LYS A 146 -17.09 -3.73 -11.24
C LYS A 146 -18.24 -4.07 -10.29
N ASP A 147 -18.29 -3.37 -9.15
CA ASP A 147 -19.45 -3.36 -8.24
C ASP A 147 -20.69 -2.69 -8.87
#